data_AF-A0A323U5W1-F1
#
_entry.id   AF-A0A323U5W1-F1
#
_cell.length_a   1.000
_cell.length_b   1.000
_cell.length_c   1.000
_cell.angle_alpha   90.00
_cell.angle_beta   90.00
_cell.angle_gamma   90.00
#
_symmetry.space_group_name_H-M   'P 1'
#
loop_
_entity.id
_entity.type
_entity.pdbx_description
1 polymer ?
#
loop_
_entity_poly.entity_id
_entity_poly.type
_entity_poly.pdbx_seq_one_letter_code
_entity_poly.pdbx_strand_id
1 'polypeptide(L)'
;MEALLTGLILLRGLAALVLLVGLALFALLGLRLLLREPTAREFRVFRFLAWTAIAQVGLEVVLGVFGLRNTWLHLTYGTLTAALLHFVGGLEAPQGWFRRSLHRPPEKVGPYLFWASFIALLLSLRFLATR
;
A
#
# COMPACT_ATOMS: atom_id res chain seq x y z
N MET A 1 10.72 -26.64 -9.75
CA MET A 1 11.35 -25.42 -9.17
C MET A 1 11.17 -24.23 -10.08
N GLU A 2 11.45 -24.35 -11.38
CA GLU A 2 11.26 -23.26 -12.36
C GLU A 2 9.83 -22.73 -12.46
N ALA A 3 8.82 -23.61 -12.56
CA ALA A 3 7.42 -23.18 -12.63
C ALA A 3 6.96 -22.37 -11.41
N LEU A 4 7.45 -22.73 -10.21
CA LEU A 4 7.18 -22.00 -8.97
C LEU A 4 7.82 -20.60 -9.02
N LEU A 5 9.09 -20.52 -9.41
CA LEU A 5 9.82 -19.25 -9.50
C LEU A 5 9.17 -18.30 -10.52
N THR A 6 8.80 -18.82 -11.70
CA THR A 6 8.07 -18.07 -12.72
C THR A 6 6.72 -17.57 -12.20
N GLY A 7 5.98 -18.42 -11.49
CA GLY A 7 4.71 -18.03 -10.86
C GLY A 7 4.88 -16.89 -9.86
N LEU A 8 5.91 -16.94 -9.00
CA LEU A 8 6.20 -15.88 -8.03
C LEU A 8 6.61 -14.56 -8.71
N ILE A 9 7.38 -14.61 -9.79
CA ILE A 9 7.77 -13.43 -10.58
C ILE A 9 6.54 -12.79 -11.21
N LEU A 10 5.65 -13.58 -11.82
CA LEU A 10 4.40 -13.08 -12.40
C LEU A 10 3.50 -12.46 -11.34
N LEU A 11 3.35 -13.12 -10.19
CA LEU A 11 2.56 -12.62 -9.08
C LEU A 11 3.12 -11.30 -8.53
N ARG A 12 4.44 -11.16 -8.41
CA ARG A 12 5.11 -9.90 -8.04
C ARG A 12 4.79 -8.80 -9.05
N GLY A 13 4.90 -9.09 -10.34
CA GLY A 13 4.58 -8.14 -11.41
C GLY A 13 3.12 -7.68 -11.37
N LEU A 14 2.19 -8.62 -11.21
CA LEU A 14 0.77 -8.35 -11.08
C LEU A 14 0.45 -7.52 -9.82
N ALA A 15 1.03 -7.87 -8.67
CA ALA A 15 0.87 -7.11 -7.43
C ALA A 15 1.35 -5.67 -7.57
N ALA A 16 2.51 -5.46 -8.20
CA ALA A 16 3.05 -4.13 -8.48
C ALA A 16 2.12 -3.32 -9.41
N LEU A 17 1.59 -3.95 -10.46
CA LEU A 17 0.65 -3.30 -11.39
C LEU A 17 -0.65 -2.89 -10.69
N VAL A 18 -1.26 -3.82 -9.94
CA VAL A 18 -2.48 -3.57 -9.17
C VAL A 18 -2.26 -2.44 -8.18
N LEU A 19 -1.12 -2.45 -7.47
CA LEU A 19 -0.79 -1.41 -6.50
C LEU A 19 -0.62 -0.05 -7.18
N LEU A 20 0.14 0.03 -8.27
CA LEU A 20 0.40 1.28 -8.98
C LEU A 20 -0.90 1.89 -9.53
N VAL A 21 -1.68 1.11 -10.29
CA VAL A 21 -2.94 1.56 -10.87
C VAL A 21 -3.95 1.89 -9.77
N GLY A 22 -4.04 1.03 -8.76
CA GLY A 22 -4.95 1.21 -7.63
C GLY A 22 -4.64 2.47 -6.84
N LEU A 23 -3.37 2.74 -6.52
CA LEU A 23 -2.94 3.95 -5.83
C LEU A 23 -3.16 5.20 -6.70
N ALA A 24 -2.86 5.15 -7.99
CA ALA A 24 -3.12 6.27 -8.90
C ALA A 24 -4.60 6.62 -8.96
N LEU A 25 -5.47 5.63 -9.18
CA LEU A 25 -6.92 5.83 -9.17
C LEU A 25 -7.43 6.32 -7.82
N PHE A 26 -6.96 5.74 -6.71
CA PHE A 26 -7.38 6.14 -5.38
C PHE A 26 -6.94 7.57 -5.06
N ALA A 27 -5.72 7.97 -5.40
CA ALA A 27 -5.23 9.33 -5.16
C ALA A 27 -6.00 10.37 -5.99
N LEU A 28 -6.23 10.10 -7.28
CA LEU A 28 -6.99 10.99 -8.18
C LEU A 28 -8.45 11.15 -7.73
N LEU A 29 -9.15 10.05 -7.51
CA LEU A 29 -10.53 10.07 -7.02
C LEU A 29 -10.62 10.52 -5.55
N GLY A 30 -9.52 10.41 -4.82
CA GLY A 30 -9.37 10.72 -3.41
C GLY A 30 -9.19 12.20 -3.10
N LEU A 31 -9.04 13.08 -4.10
CA LEU A 31 -8.98 14.53 -3.88
C LEU A 31 -10.16 15.04 -3.05
N ARG A 32 -11.35 14.46 -3.27
CA ARG A 32 -12.57 14.75 -2.49
C ARG A 32 -12.44 14.41 -1.00
N LEU A 33 -11.57 13.47 -0.62
CA LEU A 33 -11.34 13.07 0.77
C LEU A 33 -10.64 14.16 1.59
N LEU A 34 -10.06 15.18 0.94
CA LEU A 34 -9.59 16.38 1.62
C LEU A 34 -10.75 17.19 2.25
N LEU A 35 -11.97 17.02 1.74
CA LEU A 35 -13.14 17.82 2.11
C LEU A 35 -14.26 17.02 2.78
N ARG A 36 -14.21 15.67 2.74
CA ARG A 36 -15.25 14.81 3.33
C ARG A 36 -14.68 13.55 3.96
N GLU A 37 -15.50 12.91 4.80
CA GLU A 37 -15.18 11.60 5.33
C GLU A 37 -15.28 10.49 4.27
N PRO A 38 -14.37 9.51 4.31
CA PRO A 38 -14.40 8.34 3.46
C PRO A 38 -15.55 7.39 3.85
N THR A 39 -16.10 6.74 2.84
CA THR A 39 -17.11 5.69 3.01
C THR A 39 -16.45 4.37 3.39
N ALA A 40 -17.23 3.44 3.94
CA ALA A 40 -16.75 2.07 4.23
C ALA A 40 -16.21 1.36 2.96
N ARG A 41 -16.75 1.67 1.78
CA ARG A 41 -16.24 1.13 0.51
C ARG A 41 -14.85 1.65 0.20
N GLU A 42 -14.61 2.94 0.41
CA GLU A 42 -13.28 3.56 0.20
C GLU A 42 -12.26 2.95 1.16
N PHE A 43 -12.62 2.72 2.43
CA PHE A 43 -11.77 2.00 3.38
C PHE A 43 -11.47 0.55 2.96
N ARG A 44 -12.47 -0.18 2.43
CA ARG A 44 -12.24 -1.55 1.91
C ARG A 44 -11.24 -1.56 0.75
N VAL A 45 -11.40 -0.64 -0.21
CA VAL A 45 -10.46 -0.51 -1.33
C VAL A 45 -9.06 -0.14 -0.82
N PHE A 46 -8.97 0.83 0.10
CA PHE A 46 -7.70 1.26 0.67
C PHE A 46 -6.98 0.13 1.42
N ARG A 47 -7.71 -0.66 2.22
CA ARG A 47 -7.16 -1.85 2.90
C ARG A 47 -6.74 -2.94 1.91
N PHE A 48 -7.48 -3.13 0.82
CA PHE A 48 -7.07 -4.04 -0.23
C PHE A 48 -5.69 -3.62 -0.79
N LEU A 49 -5.50 -2.35 -1.12
CA LEU A 49 -4.20 -1.82 -1.56
C LEU A 49 -3.11 -2.01 -0.49
N ALA A 50 -3.43 -1.79 0.78
CA ALA A 50 -2.50 -2.04 1.89
C ALA A 50 -2.05 -3.51 1.93
N TRP A 51 -2.99 -4.46 1.84
CA TRP A 51 -2.67 -5.89 1.80
C TRP A 51 -1.90 -6.28 0.54
N THR A 52 -2.20 -5.69 -0.62
CA THR A 52 -1.42 -5.87 -1.84
C THR A 52 0.03 -5.38 -1.65
N ALA A 53 0.24 -4.24 -1.00
CA ALA A 53 1.58 -3.73 -0.70
C ALA A 53 2.33 -4.67 0.27
N ILE A 54 1.68 -5.17 1.31
CA ILE A 54 2.26 -6.16 2.24
C ILE A 54 2.65 -7.44 1.50
N ALA A 55 1.76 -7.97 0.66
CA ALA A 55 2.04 -9.14 -0.16
C ALA A 55 3.21 -8.91 -1.12
N GLN A 56 3.30 -7.72 -1.72
CA GLN A 56 4.42 -7.36 -2.59
C GLN A 56 5.75 -7.36 -1.82
N VAL A 57 5.80 -6.81 -0.61
CA VAL A 57 7.01 -6.87 0.24
C VAL A 57 7.38 -8.32 0.57
N GLY A 58 6.40 -9.14 0.95
CA GLY A 58 6.60 -10.56 1.20
C GLY A 58 7.18 -11.29 -0.02
N LEU A 59 6.66 -11.02 -1.23
CA LEU A 59 7.17 -11.59 -2.47
C LEU A 59 8.60 -11.14 -2.77
N GLU A 60 8.94 -9.87 -2.56
CA GLU A 60 10.31 -9.37 -2.74
C GLU A 60 11.30 -10.06 -1.79
N VAL A 61 10.89 -10.32 -0.53
CA VAL A 61 11.70 -11.07 0.43
C VAL A 61 11.87 -12.53 -0.01
N VAL A 62 10.77 -13.20 -0.35
CA VAL A 62 10.79 -14.61 -0.79
C VAL A 62 11.65 -14.79 -2.04
N LEU A 63 11.49 -13.93 -3.05
CA LEU A 63 12.31 -13.98 -4.27
C LEU A 63 13.79 -13.69 -3.97
N GLY A 64 14.07 -12.80 -3.02
CA GLY A 64 15.43 -12.58 -2.51
C GLY A 64 16.08 -13.84 -1.94
N VAL A 65 15.33 -14.66 -1.20
CA VAL A 65 15.80 -15.96 -0.67
C VAL A 65 16.13 -16.94 -1.81
N PHE A 66 15.42 -16.86 -2.94
CA PHE A 66 15.71 -17.65 -4.15
C PHE A 66 16.83 -17.09 -5.02
N GLY A 67 17.59 -16.09 -4.55
CA GLY A 67 18.75 -15.55 -5.25
C GLY A 67 18.44 -14.49 -6.30
N LEU A 68 17.18 -14.04 -6.42
CA LEU A 68 16.84 -12.88 -7.24
C LEU A 68 17.29 -11.61 -6.51
N ARG A 69 18.15 -10.82 -7.16
CA ARG A 69 18.74 -9.62 -6.56
C ARG A 69 17.64 -8.68 -6.10
N ASN A 70 17.64 -8.38 -4.80
CA ASN A 70 16.78 -7.40 -4.20
C ASN A 70 17.62 -6.22 -3.70
N THR A 71 17.27 -5.01 -4.12
CA THR A 71 17.96 -3.81 -3.68
C THR A 71 17.36 -3.38 -2.34
N TRP A 72 18.16 -3.23 -1.29
CA TRP A 72 17.70 -2.81 0.05
C TRP A 72 16.74 -1.61 0.01
N LEU A 73 17.02 -0.65 -0.87
CA LEU A 73 16.21 0.53 -1.13
C LEU A 73 14.76 0.19 -1.55
N HIS A 74 14.57 -0.86 -2.34
CA HIS A 74 13.27 -1.32 -2.84
C HIS A 74 12.43 -1.97 -1.74
N LEU A 75 13.08 -2.76 -0.87
CA LEU A 75 12.45 -3.26 0.36
C LEU A 75 12.07 -2.12 1.30
N THR A 76 12.90 -1.10 1.45
CA THR A 76 12.59 0.06 2.28
C THR A 76 11.35 0.80 1.75
N TYR A 77 11.29 1.12 0.46
CA TYR A 77 10.12 1.80 -0.13
C TYR A 77 8.86 0.95 -0.06
N GLY A 78 8.94 -0.34 -0.36
CA GLY A 78 7.80 -1.25 -0.24
C GLY A 78 7.31 -1.35 1.20
N THR A 79 8.21 -1.46 2.17
CA THR A 79 7.85 -1.57 3.60
C THR A 79 7.22 -0.28 4.12
N LEU A 80 7.79 0.89 3.78
CA LEU A 80 7.21 2.19 4.14
C LEU A 80 5.81 2.35 3.53
N THR A 81 5.63 1.97 2.27
CA THR A 81 4.33 1.99 1.58
C THR A 81 3.32 1.07 2.28
N ALA A 82 3.71 -0.17 2.55
CA ALA A 82 2.86 -1.15 3.21
C ALA A 82 2.44 -0.69 4.62
N ALA A 83 3.40 -0.21 5.42
CA ALA A 83 3.13 0.28 6.76
C ALA A 83 2.19 1.49 6.73
N LEU A 84 2.50 2.50 5.91
CA LEU A 84 1.69 3.72 5.78
C LEU A 84 0.22 3.39 5.44
N LEU A 85 0.01 2.58 4.40
CA LEU A 85 -1.33 2.18 3.97
C LEU A 85 -2.03 1.31 5.03
N HIS A 86 -1.30 0.40 5.69
CA HIS A 86 -1.89 -0.48 6.70
C HIS A 86 -2.40 0.31 7.92
N PHE A 87 -1.56 1.19 8.48
CA PHE A 87 -1.92 2.02 9.63
C PHE A 87 -3.07 2.97 9.30
N VAL A 88 -2.99 3.69 8.18
CA VAL A 88 -4.05 4.63 7.79
C VAL A 88 -5.36 3.92 7.45
N GLY A 89 -5.30 2.72 6.84
CA GLY A 89 -6.47 1.88 6.61
C GLY A 89 -7.12 1.36 7.89
N GLY A 90 -6.40 1.41 9.02
CA GLY A 90 -6.86 1.12 10.36
C GLY A 90 -7.54 2.29 11.09
N LEU A 91 -7.70 3.45 10.44
CA LEU A 91 -8.35 4.63 11.04
C LEU A 91 -9.88 4.66 10.88
N GLU A 92 -10.49 3.67 10.22
CA GLU A 92 -11.94 3.60 9.99
C GLU A 92 -12.73 3.74 11.29
N ALA A 93 -13.70 4.66 11.31
CA ALA A 93 -14.60 4.81 12.45
C ALA A 93 -15.74 3.76 12.40
N PRO A 94 -16.27 3.31 13.54
CA PRO A 94 -15.86 3.66 14.90
C PRO A 94 -14.77 2.74 15.49
N GLN A 95 -14.47 1.60 14.87
CA GLN A 95 -13.70 0.52 15.51
C GLN A 95 -12.40 0.11 14.78
N GLY A 96 -11.86 0.97 13.93
CA GLY A 96 -10.57 0.77 13.28
C GLY A 96 -9.49 0.39 14.30
N TRP A 97 -8.72 -0.66 13.99
CA TRP A 97 -7.74 -1.22 14.93
C TRP A 97 -6.70 -0.17 15.35
N PHE A 98 -6.22 0.63 14.39
CA PHE A 98 -5.24 1.67 14.67
C PHE A 98 -5.91 2.84 15.39
N ARG A 99 -7.12 3.23 14.95
CA ARG A 99 -7.90 4.29 15.62
C ARG A 99 -8.06 4.03 17.12
N ARG A 100 -8.39 2.79 17.51
CA ARG A 100 -8.59 2.39 18.92
C ARG A 100 -7.31 2.39 19.75
N SER A 101 -6.16 2.21 19.11
CA SER A 101 -4.86 2.27 19.80
C SER A 101 -4.39 3.69 20.11
N LEU A 102 -5.01 4.71 19.49
CA LEU A 102 -4.64 6.11 19.67
C LEU A 102 -5.33 6.70 20.89
N HIS A 103 -4.55 7.35 21.75
CA HIS A 103 -5.09 8.12 22.88
C HIS A 103 -6.01 9.26 22.42
N ARG A 104 -5.69 9.89 21.29
CA ARG A 104 -6.50 10.93 20.64
C ARG A 104 -6.64 10.60 19.14
N PRO A 105 -7.69 9.86 18.74
CA PRO A 105 -7.88 9.53 17.34
C PRO A 105 -8.27 10.78 16.53
N PRO A 106 -7.88 10.87 15.25
CA PRO A 106 -8.26 12.00 14.41
C PRO A 106 -9.78 12.05 14.22
N GLU A 107 -10.34 13.26 14.33
CA GLU A 107 -11.76 13.51 14.08
C GLU A 107 -12.11 13.26 12.62
N LYS A 108 -11.25 13.75 11.71
CA LYS A 108 -11.38 13.57 10.26
C LYS A 108 -10.32 12.64 9.71
N VAL A 109 -10.73 11.60 8.98
CA VAL A 109 -9.80 10.58 8.45
C VAL A 109 -9.57 10.71 6.94
N GLY A 110 -10.45 11.41 6.23
CA GLY A 110 -10.33 11.63 4.78
C GLY A 110 -8.97 12.15 4.32
N PRO A 111 -8.43 13.25 4.90
CA PRO A 111 -7.14 13.78 4.50
C PRO A 111 -5.99 12.79 4.67
N TYR A 112 -6.04 11.94 5.70
CA TYR A 112 -5.02 10.92 5.95
C TYR A 112 -5.03 9.85 4.84
N LEU A 113 -6.22 9.38 4.41
CA LEU A 113 -6.33 8.41 3.32
C LEU A 113 -5.79 8.97 2.00
N PHE A 114 -6.12 10.24 1.68
CA PHE A 114 -5.58 10.90 0.51
C PHE A 114 -4.06 10.97 0.55
N TRP A 115 -3.49 11.59 1.60
CA TRP A 115 -2.04 11.77 1.68
C TRP A 115 -1.28 10.45 1.73
N ALA A 116 -1.80 9.45 2.43
CA ALA A 116 -1.20 8.13 2.45
C ALA A 116 -1.19 7.47 1.07
N SER A 117 -2.30 7.54 0.32
CA SER A 117 -2.34 7.01 -1.06
C SER A 117 -1.39 7.77 -2.00
N PHE A 118 -1.31 9.09 -1.86
CA PHE A 118 -0.46 9.93 -2.70
C PHE A 118 1.03 9.69 -2.42
N ILE A 119 1.43 9.65 -1.14
CA ILE A 119 2.81 9.34 -0.75
C ILE A 119 3.18 7.91 -1.19
N ALA A 120 2.29 6.93 -1.00
CA ALA A 120 2.49 5.57 -1.46
C ALA A 120 2.68 5.48 -2.99
N LEU A 121 1.91 6.28 -3.75
CA LEU A 121 2.08 6.39 -5.20
C LEU A 121 3.45 6.96 -5.56
N LEU A 122 3.88 8.05 -4.91
CA LEU A 122 5.20 8.65 -5.15
C LEU A 122 6.35 7.69 -4.82
N LEU A 123 6.26 6.94 -3.72
CA LEU A 123 7.23 5.90 -3.37
C LEU A 123 7.28 4.79 -4.42
N SER A 124 6.11 4.38 -4.93
CA SER A 124 5.99 3.36 -5.97
C SER A 124 6.54 3.83 -7.32
N LEU A 125 6.32 5.10 -7.67
CA LEU A 125 6.92 5.72 -8.86
C LEU A 125 8.44 5.87 -8.72
N ARG A 126 8.92 6.28 -7.54
CA ARG A 126 10.35 6.36 -7.26
C ARG A 126 11.02 5.01 -7.41
N PHE A 127 10.38 3.96 -6.88
CA PHE A 127 10.82 2.58 -7.03
C PHE A 127 10.95 2.16 -8.51
N LEU A 128 9.99 2.51 -9.37
CA LEU A 128 10.08 2.21 -10.80
C LEU A 128 11.21 2.99 -11.50
N ALA A 129 11.42 4.24 -11.10
CA ALA A 129 12.46 5.10 -11.68
C ALA A 129 13.89 4.69 -11.26
N THR A 130 14.05 3.90 -10.19
CA THR A 130 15.36 3.44 -9.69
C THR A 130 15.61 1.94 -9.91
N ARG A 131 14.75 1.25 -10.67
CA ARG A 131 14.96 -0.15 -11.07
C ARG A 131 15.99 -0.29 -12.19
#